data_AF-A0A0B1P7M4-F1
#
_entry.id   AF-A0A0B1P7M4-F1
#
_cell.length_a   1.000
_cell.length_b   1.000
_cell.length_c   1.000
_cell.angle_alpha   90.00
_cell.angle_beta   90.00
_cell.angle_gamma   90.00
#
_symmetry.space_group_name_H-M   'P 1'
#
loop_
_entity.id
_entity.type
_entity.pdbx_description
1 polymer ?
#
loop_
_entity_poly.entity_id
_entity_poly.type
_entity_poly.pdbx_seq_one_letter_code
_entity_poly.pdbx_strand_id
1 'polypeptide(L)'
;MHYIQILSFLACAQVAFANPILQQSRAKSAANDATQSVKAASNSTGNNITNDSVQRAADGFAQDAGIVSNAINAMTSMTDQNAIKATAQRAFDAESDEDNQRKVLAAAAGTAGNSANSKIQKYTPTVLNGLKAITKDPSPDSVQKNTQMMEDPRNANILPSITQLSNAALDAMGLAQTAPELKMTTGASGNGDSTNGGSGNNGGNSQKGSTNN
;
A
#
# COMPACT_ATOMS: atom_id res chain seq x y z
N MET A 1 -15.74 46.23 43.81
CA MET A 1 -14.39 45.75 44.19
C MET A 1 -13.97 44.74 43.13
N HIS A 2 -13.26 45.17 42.09
CA HIS A 2 -11.79 45.28 42.00
C HIS A 2 -11.13 43.97 41.51
N TYR A 3 -10.80 43.98 40.21
CA TYR A 3 -9.72 43.30 39.45
C TYR A 3 -9.03 42.03 39.97
N ILE A 4 -8.72 41.10 39.04
CA ILE A 4 -7.36 40.95 38.45
C ILE A 4 -7.41 40.10 37.16
N GLN A 5 -6.62 40.48 36.15
CA GLN A 5 -6.34 39.69 34.94
C GLN A 5 -5.03 38.91 35.12
N ILE A 6 -4.95 37.66 34.63
CA ILE A 6 -3.71 37.02 34.15
C ILE A 6 -4.11 36.15 32.95
N LEU A 7 -3.91 36.62 31.72
CA LEU A 7 -2.74 36.46 30.83
C LEU A 7 -2.59 35.06 30.20
N SER A 8 -2.48 35.07 28.88
CA SER A 8 -2.44 33.92 27.97
C SER A 8 -1.09 33.18 27.98
N PHE A 9 -1.10 31.89 27.65
CA PHE A 9 0.03 31.27 26.94
C PHE A 9 -0.43 30.49 25.72
N LEU A 10 0.00 30.99 24.56
CA LEU A 10 -0.19 30.42 23.23
C LEU A 10 0.92 29.41 22.96
N ALA A 11 0.60 28.11 22.88
CA ALA A 11 1.55 27.06 22.58
C ALA A 11 1.59 26.76 21.07
N CYS A 12 2.37 27.52 20.30
CA CYS A 12 2.65 27.21 18.90
C CYS A 12 3.74 26.13 18.79
N ALA A 13 3.33 24.86 18.66
CA ALA A 13 4.26 23.78 18.34
C ALA A 13 4.67 23.83 16.85
N GLN A 14 5.84 24.43 16.56
CA GLN A 14 6.43 24.39 15.22
C GLN A 14 7.25 23.10 15.06
N VAL A 15 6.76 22.16 14.25
CA VAL A 15 7.52 20.95 13.89
C VAL A 15 8.43 21.27 12.71
N ALA A 16 9.70 21.55 12.99
CA ALA A 16 10.73 21.76 11.98
C ALA A 16 11.27 20.41 11.47
N PHE A 17 10.80 19.95 10.31
CA PHE A 17 11.42 18.83 9.60
C PHE A 17 12.65 19.31 8.81
N ALA A 18 13.82 19.24 9.44
CA ALA A 18 15.09 19.54 8.79
C ALA A 18 15.76 18.26 8.27
N ASN A 19 15.50 17.90 7.00
CA ASN A 19 16.28 16.88 6.29
C ASN A 19 17.41 17.56 5.49
N PRO A 20 18.69 17.34 5.82
CA PRO A 20 19.79 17.85 5.01
C PRO A 20 19.90 17.05 3.71
N ILE A 21 19.54 17.70 2.59
CA ILE A 21 19.85 17.19 1.24
C ILE A 21 21.37 17.25 1.06
N LEU A 22 22.02 16.09 1.10
CA LEU A 22 23.42 15.94 0.69
C LEU A 22 23.51 16.08 -0.83
N GLN A 23 23.73 17.30 -1.29
CA GLN A 23 24.27 17.56 -2.63
C GLN A 23 25.65 16.92 -2.71
N GLN A 24 25.81 15.89 -3.55
CA GLN A 24 27.15 15.42 -3.93
C GLN A 24 27.45 15.86 -5.37
N SER A 25 28.57 16.56 -5.50
CA SER A 25 28.86 17.45 -6.62
C SER A 25 29.19 16.71 -7.92
N ARG A 26 28.73 17.26 -9.06
CA ARG A 26 29.37 16.99 -10.35
C ARG A 26 30.83 17.41 -10.29
N ALA A 27 31.76 16.49 -10.53
CA ALA A 27 33.14 16.80 -10.88
C ALA A 27 33.39 16.47 -12.35
N LYS A 28 33.88 17.46 -13.11
CA LYS A 28 34.32 17.33 -14.51
C LYS A 28 35.79 17.69 -14.57
N SER A 29 36.66 16.77 -14.99
CA SER A 29 37.94 17.10 -15.65
C SER A 29 38.64 15.89 -16.28
N ALA A 30 39.12 16.16 -17.50
CA ALA A 30 40.24 15.64 -18.29
C ALA A 30 40.94 14.30 -17.97
N ALA A 31 41.36 13.64 -19.05
CA ALA A 31 42.06 12.37 -19.09
C ALA A 31 43.56 12.45 -18.73
N ASN A 32 44.14 11.28 -18.39
CA ASN A 32 45.45 10.92 -18.94
C ASN A 32 45.60 9.39 -19.10
N ASP A 33 46.45 9.00 -20.04
CA ASP A 33 46.61 7.62 -20.53
C ASP A 33 47.50 6.76 -19.61
N ALA A 34 47.09 5.52 -19.36
CA ALA A 34 47.91 4.47 -18.77
C ALA A 34 47.36 3.09 -19.19
N THR A 35 48.05 2.45 -20.12
CA THR A 35 47.62 1.22 -20.77
C THR A 35 47.65 0.02 -19.80
N GLN A 36 46.49 -0.50 -19.42
CA GLN A 36 46.37 -1.84 -18.81
C GLN A 36 45.35 -2.69 -19.56
N SER A 37 45.75 -3.93 -19.85
CA SER A 37 44.96 -4.92 -20.58
C SER A 37 43.76 -5.38 -19.77
N VAL A 38 42.61 -4.75 -19.98
CA VAL A 38 41.32 -5.21 -19.45
C VAL A 38 40.64 -6.12 -20.45
N LYS A 39 40.61 -7.42 -20.11
CA LYS A 39 39.76 -8.44 -20.73
C LYS A 39 38.32 -7.90 -20.81
N ALA A 40 37.76 -7.83 -22.02
CA ALA A 40 36.49 -7.13 -22.28
C ALA A 40 35.37 -7.60 -21.34
N ALA A 41 35.05 -6.77 -20.34
CA ALA A 41 33.87 -6.94 -19.53
C ALA A 41 32.65 -6.60 -20.40
N SER A 42 31.82 -7.59 -20.67
CA SER A 42 30.56 -7.39 -21.38
C SER A 42 29.75 -6.30 -20.67
N ASN A 43 29.33 -5.29 -21.42
CA ASN A 43 28.67 -4.10 -20.89
C ASN A 43 27.19 -4.40 -20.57
N SER A 44 26.98 -5.31 -19.63
CA SER A 44 25.70 -5.56 -18.96
C SER A 44 25.63 -4.69 -17.72
N THR A 45 24.74 -3.70 -17.73
CA THR A 45 24.35 -2.96 -16.51
C THR A 45 23.48 -3.87 -15.65
N GLY A 46 24.10 -4.90 -15.08
CA GLY A 46 23.48 -5.76 -14.09
C GLY A 46 23.28 -4.98 -12.81
N ASN A 47 22.05 -4.53 -12.55
CA ASN A 47 21.62 -4.20 -11.20
C ASN A 47 21.77 -5.48 -10.37
N ASN A 48 22.89 -5.63 -9.66
CA ASN A 48 23.11 -6.74 -8.76
C ASN A 48 22.10 -6.63 -7.62
N ILE A 49 21.03 -7.41 -7.73
CA ILE A 49 20.03 -7.58 -6.69
C ILE A 49 20.72 -8.23 -5.50
N THR A 50 20.74 -7.54 -4.36
CA THR A 50 21.35 -8.03 -3.11
C THR A 50 20.28 -8.47 -2.12
N ASN A 51 20.64 -9.35 -1.20
CA ASN A 51 19.77 -9.79 -0.09
C ASN A 51 19.16 -8.59 0.64
N ASP A 52 19.96 -7.60 1.01
CA ASP A 52 19.54 -6.33 1.59
C ASP A 52 18.50 -5.57 0.75
N SER A 53 18.66 -5.55 -0.58
CA SER A 53 17.71 -4.88 -1.48
C SER A 53 16.38 -5.61 -1.55
N VAL A 54 16.41 -6.95 -1.48
CA VAL A 54 15.21 -7.80 -1.49
C VAL A 54 14.46 -7.74 -0.16
N GLN A 55 15.18 -7.76 0.97
CA GLN A 55 14.56 -7.57 2.30
C GLN A 55 13.89 -6.20 2.41
N ARG A 56 14.62 -5.11 2.11
CA ARG A 56 14.03 -3.76 2.13
C ARG A 56 12.86 -3.61 1.16
N ALA A 57 12.90 -4.26 0.00
CA ALA A 57 11.77 -4.24 -0.93
C ALA A 57 10.57 -5.02 -0.39
N ALA A 58 10.76 -6.18 0.24
CA ALA A 58 9.68 -6.95 0.87
C ALA A 58 9.03 -6.19 2.04
N ASP A 59 9.85 -5.60 2.91
CA ASP A 59 9.39 -4.77 4.04
C ASP A 59 8.65 -3.51 3.55
N GLY A 60 9.22 -2.82 2.57
CA GLY A 60 8.60 -1.65 1.93
C GLY A 60 7.26 -2.01 1.28
N PHE A 61 7.19 -3.12 0.53
CA PHE A 61 5.95 -3.53 -0.13
C PHE A 61 4.84 -3.84 0.89
N ALA A 62 5.17 -4.48 2.01
CA ALA A 62 4.22 -4.71 3.09
C ALA A 62 3.81 -3.41 3.80
N GLN A 63 4.73 -2.46 3.96
CA GLN A 63 4.46 -1.14 4.54
C GLN A 63 3.51 -0.30 3.66
N ASP A 64 3.84 -0.18 2.38
CA ASP A 64 3.08 0.58 1.38
C ASP A 64 1.67 -0.02 1.25
N ALA A 65 1.57 -1.34 1.14
CA ALA A 65 0.30 -2.04 1.10
C ALA A 65 -0.53 -1.85 2.38
N GLY A 66 0.11 -1.72 3.54
CA GLY A 66 -0.53 -1.35 4.80
C GLY A 66 -1.05 0.09 4.80
N ILE A 67 -0.30 1.05 4.24
CA ILE A 67 -0.74 2.45 4.10
C ILE A 67 -1.98 2.53 3.23
N VAL A 68 -1.97 1.88 2.07
CA VAL A 68 -3.12 1.84 1.14
C VAL A 68 -4.31 1.14 1.80
N SER A 69 -4.11 -0.01 2.46
CA SER A 69 -5.20 -0.72 3.16
C SER A 69 -5.87 0.17 4.21
N ASN A 70 -5.07 0.84 5.05
CA ASN A 70 -5.58 1.69 6.11
C ASN A 70 -6.32 2.92 5.56
N ALA A 71 -5.84 3.50 4.46
CA ALA A 71 -6.52 4.61 3.80
C ALA A 71 -7.88 4.20 3.23
N ILE A 72 -7.94 3.09 2.49
CA ILE A 72 -9.20 2.55 1.92
C ILE A 72 -10.22 2.29 3.03
N ASN A 73 -9.80 1.69 4.15
CA ASN A 73 -10.65 1.42 5.31
C ASN A 73 -11.09 2.70 6.06
N ALA A 74 -10.23 3.72 6.13
CA ALA A 74 -10.53 4.94 6.87
C ALA A 74 -11.48 5.87 6.10
N MET A 75 -11.26 6.07 4.80
CA MET A 75 -11.94 7.11 4.02
C MET A 75 -13.47 6.99 4.03
N THR A 76 -14.05 5.79 4.05
CA THR A 76 -15.52 5.59 4.07
C THR A 76 -16.19 6.00 5.39
N SER A 77 -15.40 6.26 6.44
CA SER A 77 -15.87 6.82 7.72
C SER A 77 -15.62 8.33 7.86
N MET A 78 -14.95 8.95 6.89
CA MET A 78 -14.56 10.35 6.94
C MET A 78 -15.61 11.26 6.30
N THR A 79 -15.73 12.49 6.82
CA THR A 79 -16.64 13.52 6.29
C THR A 79 -15.92 14.80 5.85
N ASP A 80 -14.71 15.06 6.38
CA ASP A 80 -13.87 16.17 5.94
C ASP A 80 -13.20 15.85 4.58
N GLN A 81 -13.66 16.56 3.55
CA GLN A 81 -13.18 16.45 2.17
C GLN A 81 -11.68 16.74 2.01
N ASN A 82 -11.10 17.64 2.81
CA ASN A 82 -9.66 17.92 2.75
C ASN A 82 -8.86 16.75 3.34
N ALA A 83 -9.35 16.18 4.44
CA ALA A 83 -8.74 15.01 5.06
C ALA A 83 -8.89 13.76 4.18
N ILE A 84 -10.05 13.55 3.52
CA ILE A 84 -10.26 12.50 2.52
C ILE A 84 -9.24 12.64 1.39
N LYS A 85 -9.13 13.83 0.80
CA LYS A 85 -8.20 14.11 -0.30
C LYS A 85 -6.75 13.86 0.09
N ALA A 86 -6.32 14.27 1.29
CA ALA A 86 -4.98 14.03 1.78
C ALA A 86 -4.71 12.53 2.01
N THR A 87 -5.67 11.80 2.56
CA THR A 87 -5.60 10.33 2.76
C THR A 87 -5.54 9.58 1.43
N ALA A 88 -6.38 9.95 0.46
CA ALA A 88 -6.36 9.39 -0.89
C ALA A 88 -5.04 9.65 -1.63
N GLN A 89 -4.49 10.87 -1.52
CA GLN A 89 -3.19 11.20 -2.12
C GLN A 89 -2.06 10.38 -1.49
N ARG A 90 -2.00 10.29 -0.15
CA ARG A 90 -0.99 9.47 0.54
C ARG A 90 -1.03 8.00 0.12
N ALA A 91 -2.23 7.45 -0.06
CA ALA A 91 -2.40 6.10 -0.56
C ALA A 91 -2.00 5.97 -2.04
N PHE A 92 -2.29 6.99 -2.87
CA PHE A 92 -1.89 6.99 -4.28
C PHE A 92 -0.37 6.99 -4.43
N ASP A 93 0.33 7.75 -3.58
CA ASP A 93 1.79 7.79 -3.54
C ASP A 93 2.35 6.43 -3.12
N ALA A 94 1.80 5.81 -2.06
CA ALA A 94 2.20 4.47 -1.61
C ALA A 94 1.95 3.37 -2.66
N GLU A 95 0.76 3.28 -3.26
CA GLU A 95 0.45 2.32 -4.35
C GLU A 95 1.29 2.60 -5.62
N SER A 96 1.87 3.80 -5.77
CA SER A 96 2.84 4.10 -6.83
C SER A 96 4.24 3.58 -6.49
N ASP A 97 4.66 3.68 -5.23
CA ASP A 97 5.94 3.14 -4.74
C ASP A 97 5.93 1.60 -4.62
N GLU A 98 4.76 0.97 -4.44
CA GLU A 98 4.57 -0.48 -4.58
C GLU A 98 5.15 -1.03 -5.90
N ASP A 99 5.06 -0.29 -7.02
CA ASP A 99 5.64 -0.71 -8.30
C ASP A 99 7.18 -0.67 -8.31
N ASN A 100 7.81 0.16 -7.47
CA ASN A 100 9.26 0.17 -7.29
C ASN A 100 9.72 -1.06 -6.51
N GLN A 101 9.02 -1.42 -5.42
CA GLN A 101 9.29 -2.64 -4.66
C GLN A 101 9.07 -3.89 -5.53
N ARG A 102 7.94 -3.94 -6.24
CA ARG A 102 7.58 -5.01 -7.19
C ARG A 102 8.68 -5.27 -8.22
N LYS A 103 9.33 -4.24 -8.78
CA LYS A 103 10.43 -4.42 -9.76
C LYS A 103 11.62 -5.17 -9.15
N VAL A 104 12.05 -4.79 -7.95
CA VAL A 104 13.17 -5.45 -7.25
C VAL A 104 12.82 -6.90 -6.94
N LEU A 105 11.62 -7.14 -6.40
CA LEU A 105 11.18 -8.48 -6.01
C LEU A 105 10.90 -9.39 -7.20
N ALA A 106 10.35 -8.86 -8.31
CA ALA A 106 10.16 -9.63 -9.54
C ALA A 106 11.49 -9.98 -10.22
N ALA A 107 12.50 -9.10 -10.15
CA ALA A 107 13.85 -9.40 -10.61
C ALA A 107 14.52 -10.50 -9.76
N ALA A 108 14.33 -10.47 -8.44
CA ALA A 108 14.84 -11.47 -7.50
C ALA A 108 14.15 -12.85 -7.66
N ALA A 109 12.82 -12.87 -7.65
CA ALA A 109 12.01 -14.08 -7.69
C ALA A 109 12.06 -14.81 -9.04
N GLY A 110 12.47 -14.13 -10.11
CA GLY A 110 12.52 -14.68 -11.46
C GLY A 110 11.21 -15.35 -11.87
N THR A 111 11.31 -16.58 -12.40
CA THR A 111 10.14 -17.33 -12.88
C THR A 111 9.15 -17.72 -11.79
N ALA A 112 9.59 -17.90 -10.54
CA ALA A 112 8.70 -18.21 -9.41
C ALA A 112 7.74 -17.05 -9.09
N GLY A 113 8.19 -15.81 -9.29
CA GLY A 113 7.38 -14.60 -9.07
C GLY A 113 6.37 -14.28 -10.17
N ASN A 114 6.47 -14.91 -11.36
CA ASN A 114 5.75 -14.47 -12.57
C ASN A 114 4.22 -14.33 -12.41
N SER A 115 3.57 -15.32 -11.78
CA SER A 115 2.10 -15.31 -11.60
C SER A 115 1.63 -14.18 -10.68
N ALA A 116 2.28 -14.03 -9.53
CA ALA A 116 2.00 -12.98 -8.56
C ALA A 116 2.30 -11.59 -9.14
N ASN A 117 3.47 -11.41 -9.77
CA ASN A 117 3.84 -10.18 -10.45
C ASN A 117 2.82 -9.76 -11.52
N SER A 118 2.37 -10.72 -12.35
CA SER A 118 1.38 -10.44 -13.40
C SER A 118 0.03 -9.97 -12.84
N LYS A 119 -0.40 -10.53 -11.70
CA LYS A 119 -1.62 -10.08 -11.01
C LYS A 119 -1.47 -8.65 -10.49
N ILE A 120 -0.39 -8.33 -9.79
CA ILE A 120 -0.13 -6.97 -9.28
C ILE A 120 -0.20 -5.96 -10.43
N GLN A 121 0.60 -6.17 -11.49
CA GLN A 121 0.63 -5.26 -12.65
C GLN A 121 -0.73 -5.11 -13.36
N LYS A 122 -1.57 -6.16 -13.36
CA LYS A 122 -2.90 -6.13 -13.98
C LYS A 122 -3.94 -5.36 -13.14
N TYR A 123 -3.84 -5.42 -11.81
CA TYR A 123 -4.91 -4.97 -10.91
C TYR A 123 -4.61 -3.64 -10.18
N THR A 124 -3.34 -3.33 -9.87
CA THR A 124 -2.91 -2.03 -9.30
C THR A 124 -3.43 -0.79 -10.07
N PRO A 125 -3.52 -0.78 -11.42
CA PRO A 125 -4.11 0.35 -12.14
C PRO A 125 -5.55 0.69 -11.73
N THR A 126 -6.35 -0.28 -11.26
CA THR A 126 -7.69 0.00 -10.73
C THR A 126 -7.63 0.75 -9.41
N VAL A 127 -6.70 0.39 -8.52
CA VAL A 127 -6.49 1.05 -7.23
C VAL A 127 -5.99 2.48 -7.43
N LEU A 128 -4.95 2.67 -8.25
CA LEU A 128 -4.44 3.99 -8.61
C LEU A 128 -5.52 4.89 -9.23
N ASN A 129 -6.38 4.35 -10.09
CA ASN A 129 -7.47 5.12 -10.69
C ASN A 129 -8.56 5.50 -9.67
N GLY A 130 -8.94 4.59 -8.75
CA GLY A 130 -9.90 4.87 -7.69
C GLY A 130 -9.41 5.93 -6.70
N LEU A 131 -8.17 5.79 -6.21
CA LEU A 131 -7.53 6.78 -5.33
C LEU A 131 -7.44 8.16 -6.02
N LYS A 132 -7.03 8.19 -7.29
CA LYS A 132 -6.97 9.41 -8.10
C LYS A 132 -8.35 10.03 -8.36
N ALA A 133 -9.42 9.25 -8.40
CA ALA A 133 -10.78 9.75 -8.49
C ALA A 133 -11.20 10.42 -7.18
N ILE A 134 -10.94 9.79 -6.03
CA ILE A 134 -11.20 10.36 -4.69
C ILE A 134 -10.40 11.66 -4.47
N THR A 135 -9.14 11.73 -4.90
CA THR A 135 -8.33 12.96 -4.80
C THR A 135 -8.91 14.13 -5.62
N LYS A 136 -9.65 13.84 -6.70
CA LYS A 136 -10.32 14.85 -7.54
C LYS A 136 -11.70 15.23 -7.00
N ASP A 137 -12.46 14.25 -6.54
CA ASP A 137 -13.79 14.39 -5.94
C ASP A 137 -13.78 13.65 -4.59
N PRO A 138 -13.47 14.35 -3.49
CA PRO A 138 -13.40 13.77 -2.15
C PRO A 138 -14.77 13.71 -1.44
N SER A 139 -15.88 13.72 -2.18
CA SER A 139 -17.22 13.54 -1.62
C SER A 139 -17.43 12.12 -1.07
N PRO A 140 -18.26 11.92 -0.03
CA PRO A 140 -18.56 10.58 0.51
C PRO A 140 -19.08 9.59 -0.54
N ASP A 141 -19.91 10.05 -1.50
CA ASP A 141 -20.43 9.20 -2.58
C ASP A 141 -19.32 8.72 -3.52
N SER A 142 -18.39 9.61 -3.88
CA SER A 142 -17.20 9.28 -4.66
C SER A 142 -16.30 8.32 -3.89
N VAL A 143 -16.09 8.53 -2.59
CA VAL A 143 -15.33 7.62 -1.72
C VAL A 143 -15.97 6.23 -1.72
N GLN A 144 -17.25 6.10 -1.37
CA GLN A 144 -17.93 4.80 -1.27
C GLN A 144 -17.84 4.01 -2.59
N LYS A 145 -18.14 4.68 -3.72
CA LYS A 145 -18.10 4.07 -5.06
C LYS A 145 -16.70 3.60 -5.44
N ASN A 146 -15.69 4.47 -5.31
CA ASN A 146 -14.33 4.13 -5.71
C ASN A 146 -13.72 3.10 -4.76
N THR A 147 -13.96 3.20 -3.45
CA THR A 147 -13.49 2.20 -2.47
C THR A 147 -14.00 0.80 -2.82
N GLN A 148 -15.29 0.64 -3.14
CA GLN A 148 -15.82 -0.65 -3.57
C GLN A 148 -15.14 -1.19 -4.84
N MET A 149 -14.88 -0.34 -5.83
CA MET A 149 -14.15 -0.73 -7.05
C MET A 149 -12.68 -1.13 -6.81
N MET A 150 -12.07 -0.65 -5.72
CA MET A 150 -10.68 -0.98 -5.36
C MET A 150 -10.58 -2.24 -4.51
N GLU A 151 -11.52 -2.48 -3.61
CA GLU A 151 -11.49 -3.62 -2.67
C GLU A 151 -11.46 -4.97 -3.38
N ASP A 152 -12.37 -5.20 -4.33
CA ASP A 152 -12.50 -6.47 -5.05
C ASP A 152 -11.18 -6.95 -5.70
N PRO A 153 -10.54 -6.19 -6.60
CA PRO A 153 -9.27 -6.60 -7.19
C PRO A 153 -8.13 -6.65 -6.17
N ARG A 154 -8.14 -5.75 -5.17
CA ARG A 154 -7.04 -5.64 -4.20
C ARG A 154 -7.01 -6.81 -3.22
N ASN A 155 -8.15 -7.16 -2.64
CA ASN A 155 -8.29 -8.30 -1.73
C ASN A 155 -8.06 -9.64 -2.45
N ALA A 156 -8.69 -9.85 -3.61
CA ALA A 156 -8.64 -11.14 -4.29
C ALA A 156 -7.33 -11.39 -5.06
N ASN A 157 -6.64 -10.34 -5.52
CA ASN A 157 -5.48 -10.48 -6.40
C ASN A 157 -4.21 -9.78 -5.90
N ILE A 158 -4.28 -8.53 -5.46
CA ILE A 158 -3.06 -7.75 -5.14
C ILE A 158 -2.44 -8.24 -3.83
N LEU A 159 -3.13 -8.13 -2.70
CA LEU A 159 -2.63 -8.49 -1.36
C LEU A 159 -2.01 -9.90 -1.26
N PRO A 160 -2.67 -10.99 -1.72
CA PRO A 160 -2.05 -12.31 -1.72
C PRO A 160 -0.85 -12.39 -2.67
N SER A 161 -0.86 -11.66 -3.79
CA SER A 161 0.28 -11.64 -4.73
C SER A 161 1.48 -10.86 -4.19
N ILE A 162 1.28 -9.81 -3.40
CA ILE A 162 2.38 -9.10 -2.70
C ILE A 162 3.12 -10.08 -1.79
N THR A 163 2.36 -10.82 -0.98
CA THR A 163 2.88 -11.84 -0.07
C THR A 163 3.63 -12.94 -0.84
N GLN A 164 3.02 -13.48 -1.90
CA GLN A 164 3.61 -14.52 -2.75
C GLN A 164 4.89 -14.05 -3.48
N LEU A 165 4.89 -12.85 -4.06
CA LEU A 165 6.05 -12.32 -4.78
C LEU A 165 7.21 -12.04 -3.82
N SER A 166 6.92 -11.50 -2.64
CA SER A 166 7.93 -11.22 -1.61
C SER A 166 8.55 -12.51 -1.07
N ASN A 167 7.75 -13.54 -0.77
CA ASN A 167 8.28 -14.82 -0.31
C ASN A 167 8.99 -15.63 -1.41
N ALA A 168 8.60 -15.49 -2.68
CA ALA A 168 9.35 -16.05 -3.81
C ALA A 168 10.71 -15.34 -4.02
N ALA A 169 10.76 -14.02 -3.81
CA ALA A 169 11.99 -13.25 -3.88
C ALA A 169 12.96 -13.57 -2.73
N LEU A 170 12.44 -13.68 -1.50
CA LEU A 170 13.24 -14.06 -0.33
C LEU A 170 13.84 -15.47 -0.49
N ASP A 171 13.03 -16.45 -0.90
CA ASP A 171 13.46 -17.84 -1.16
C ASP A 171 14.55 -17.91 -2.25
N ALA A 172 14.36 -17.20 -3.37
CA ALA A 172 15.36 -17.13 -4.45
C ALA A 172 16.71 -16.56 -4.02
N MET A 173 16.75 -15.74 -2.96
CA MET A 173 17.99 -15.20 -2.35
C MET A 173 18.52 -16.04 -1.17
N GLY A 174 17.91 -17.19 -0.88
CA GLY A 174 18.27 -18.06 0.26
C GLY A 174 17.90 -17.47 1.63
N LEU A 175 16.89 -16.59 1.67
CA LEU A 175 16.41 -15.93 2.88
C LEU A 175 15.14 -16.60 3.42
N ALA A 176 14.88 -16.41 4.71
CA ALA A 176 13.63 -16.87 5.33
C ALA A 176 12.41 -16.16 4.71
N GLN A 177 11.37 -16.94 4.39
CA GLN A 177 10.12 -16.47 3.81
C GLN A 177 9.25 -15.78 4.88
N THR A 178 9.59 -14.54 5.22
CA THR A 178 9.02 -13.76 6.33
C THR A 178 8.02 -12.70 5.91
N ALA A 179 7.63 -12.62 4.63
CA ALA A 179 6.66 -11.62 4.19
C ALA A 179 5.28 -11.89 4.84
N PRO A 180 4.67 -10.88 5.51
CA PRO A 180 3.46 -11.06 6.29
C PRO A 180 2.24 -11.24 5.38
N GLU A 181 1.24 -12.00 5.86
CA GLU A 181 -0.08 -12.00 5.25
C GLU A 181 -0.76 -10.64 5.47
N LEU A 182 -1.14 -10.00 4.38
CA LEU A 182 -1.70 -8.65 4.39
C LEU A 182 -3.21 -8.66 4.64
N LYS A 183 -3.67 -7.84 5.58
CA LYS A 183 -5.09 -7.73 5.93
C LYS A 183 -5.90 -7.14 4.78
N MET A 184 -7.05 -7.77 4.51
CA MET A 184 -8.03 -7.30 3.53
C MET A 184 -8.59 -5.92 3.90
N THR A 185 -8.97 -5.17 2.88
CA THR A 185 -9.70 -3.92 2.97
C THR A 185 -11.20 -4.14 3.02
N THR A 186 -11.89 -3.41 3.90
CA THR A 186 -13.32 -3.55 4.20
C THR A 186 -14.00 -2.19 4.45
N GLY A 187 -13.50 -1.10 3.86
CA GLY A 187 -14.09 0.24 4.01
C GLY A 187 -15.49 0.35 3.40
N ALA A 188 -15.69 -0.15 2.17
CA ALA A 188 -17.00 -0.13 1.50
C ALA A 188 -17.81 -1.39 1.80
N SER A 189 -17.17 -2.56 1.74
CA SER A 189 -17.81 -3.85 2.02
C SER A 189 -18.15 -4.07 3.51
N GLY A 190 -17.46 -3.41 4.43
CA GLY A 190 -17.74 -3.43 5.87
C GLY A 190 -18.79 -2.41 6.34
N ASN A 191 -19.20 -1.46 5.50
CA ASN A 191 -20.28 -0.51 5.80
C ASN A 191 -21.70 -1.13 5.63
N GLY A 192 -21.78 -2.45 5.46
CA GLY A 192 -23.03 -3.20 5.37
C GLY A 192 -23.68 -3.46 6.74
N ASP A 193 -24.60 -2.57 7.10
CA ASP A 193 -25.65 -2.71 8.13
C ASP A 193 -25.22 -2.70 9.62
N SER A 194 -25.60 -1.60 10.28
CA SER A 194 -25.88 -1.55 11.71
C SER A 194 -27.13 -0.70 11.96
N THR A 195 -28.21 -1.09 11.28
CA THR A 195 -29.51 -0.41 11.26
C THR A 195 -30.69 -1.36 11.49
N ASN A 196 -30.55 -2.27 12.45
CA ASN A 196 -31.68 -2.83 13.20
C ASN A 196 -31.18 -3.21 14.61
N GLY A 197 -31.74 -2.74 15.71
CA GLY A 197 -33.17 -2.61 15.97
C GLY A 197 -33.65 -3.94 16.54
N GLY A 198 -33.65 -4.04 17.86
CA GLY A 198 -33.79 -5.33 18.54
C GLY A 198 -35.19 -5.94 18.36
N SER A 199 -35.23 -7.23 18.05
CA SER A 199 -36.37 -8.09 18.36
C SER A 199 -35.86 -9.50 18.63
N GLY A 200 -35.79 -9.88 19.90
CA GLY A 200 -35.60 -11.27 20.25
C GLY A 200 -36.88 -12.03 19.96
N ASN A 201 -36.79 -13.24 19.41
CA ASN A 201 -37.83 -14.21 19.69
C ASN A 201 -37.29 -15.63 19.86
N ASN A 202 -38.01 -16.35 20.71
CA ASN A 202 -37.58 -17.56 21.39
C ASN A 202 -37.63 -18.79 20.46
N GLY A 203 -36.97 -19.87 20.86
CA GLY A 203 -36.99 -21.14 20.14
C GLY A 203 -38.39 -21.76 20.05
N GLY A 204 -38.68 -22.44 18.95
CA GLY A 204 -39.96 -23.12 18.69
C GLY A 204 -39.80 -24.34 17.79
N ASN A 205 -39.46 -25.48 18.39
CA ASN A 205 -39.46 -26.79 17.73
C ASN A 205 -40.88 -27.19 17.29
N SER A 206 -41.08 -27.64 16.05
CA SER A 206 -42.27 -28.42 15.65
C SER A 206 -42.02 -29.24 14.38
N GLN A 207 -41.94 -30.57 14.55
CA GLN A 207 -42.03 -31.54 13.46
C GLN A 207 -43.49 -31.73 13.00
N LYS A 208 -43.72 -31.70 11.69
CA LYS A 208 -44.72 -32.49 10.91
C LYS A 208 -44.60 -32.05 9.44
N GLY A 209 -44.65 -32.89 8.40
CA GLY A 209 -44.85 -34.35 8.34
C GLY A 209 -45.86 -34.70 7.23
N SER A 210 -45.41 -35.35 6.15
CA SER A 210 -46.18 -35.70 4.92
C SER A 210 -46.68 -34.49 4.12
N THR A 211 -46.90 -34.49 2.79
CA THR A 211 -46.96 -35.53 1.73
C THR A 211 -46.66 -34.81 0.37
N ASN A 212 -46.48 -35.37 -0.83
CA ASN A 212 -46.62 -36.74 -1.38
C ASN A 212 -45.79 -36.88 -2.68
N ASN A 213 -45.48 -38.12 -3.11
CA ASN A 213 -45.68 -38.71 -4.46
C ASN A 213 -44.71 -39.90 -4.71
#